data_AF-A0A837I186-F1
#
_entry.id   AF-A0A837I186-F1
#
_cell.length_a   1.000
_cell.length_b   1.000
_cell.length_c   1.000
_cell.angle_alpha   90.00
_cell.angle_beta   90.00
_cell.angle_gamma   90.00
#
_symmetry.space_group_name_H-M   'P 1'
#
loop_
_entity.id
_entity.type
_entity.pdbx_description
1 polymer ?
#
loop_
_entity_poly.entity_id
_entity_poly.type
_entity_poly.pdbx_seq_one_letter_code
_entity_poly.pdbx_strand_id
1 'polypeptide(L)'
;MYSVFKINFKKGFTLIELLVVVAIIGVLASVVLASLNSARAKARDARRLGDIRSIKNALELYYNDHGYYPARSYDTVYWISDNNYAGTTGYPPCGTGGDGGLIPYLSSTCSLVGPQGDIYFYTGYPDGTPKLGVYFETAAYQITPYTWGSVPTPAAGFYEVLYP
;
A
#
# COMPACT_ATOMS: atom_id res chain seq x y z
N MET A 1 -5.44 62.96 49.34
CA MET A 1 -5.79 61.52 49.38
C MET A 1 -4.94 60.84 48.31
N TYR A 2 -3.82 60.22 48.68
CA TYR A 2 -2.91 59.57 47.72
C TYR A 2 -3.21 58.07 47.71
N SER A 3 -3.73 57.58 46.58
CA SER A 3 -3.97 56.15 46.35
C SER A 3 -2.65 55.46 46.03
N VAL A 4 -2.19 54.58 46.91
CA VAL A 4 -0.96 53.80 46.72
C VAL A 4 -1.24 52.62 45.78
N PHE A 5 -0.59 52.62 44.61
CA PHE A 5 -0.71 51.55 43.62
C PHE A 5 0.14 50.34 44.06
N LYS A 6 -0.50 49.20 44.34
CA LYS A 6 0.16 47.98 44.82
C LYS A 6 0.68 47.16 43.63
N ILE A 7 1.98 47.20 43.35
CA ILE A 7 2.61 46.43 42.27
C ILE A 7 2.81 44.98 42.75
N ASN A 8 2.10 44.02 42.15
CA ASN A 8 2.29 42.60 42.40
C ASN A 8 3.46 42.08 41.55
N PHE A 9 4.61 41.79 42.16
CA PHE A 9 5.69 41.07 41.51
C PHE A 9 5.28 39.61 41.30
N LYS A 10 4.96 39.22 40.04
CA LYS A 10 4.80 37.81 39.69
C LYS A 10 6.17 37.13 39.78
N LYS A 11 6.26 36.00 40.49
CA LYS A 11 7.48 35.18 40.53
C LYS A 11 7.79 34.70 39.10
N GLY A 12 8.99 35.01 38.62
CA GLY A 12 9.50 34.52 37.34
C GLY A 12 9.98 33.08 37.44
N PHE A 13 10.01 32.36 36.32
CA PHE A 13 10.59 31.02 36.24
C PHE A 13 12.09 31.06 36.51
N THR A 14 12.58 30.06 37.23
CA THR A 14 14.01 29.88 37.45
C THR A 14 14.65 29.23 36.22
N LEU A 15 15.95 29.51 35.99
CA LEU A 15 16.71 28.92 34.89
C LEU A 15 16.74 27.39 34.99
N ILE A 16 16.80 26.84 36.20
CA ILE A 16 16.82 25.40 36.44
C ILE A 16 15.46 24.74 36.12
N GLU A 17 14.35 25.40 36.43
CA GLU A 17 13.01 24.90 36.08
C GLU A 17 12.86 24.78 34.56
N LEU A 18 13.32 25.79 33.81
CA LEU A 18 13.25 25.74 32.34
C LEU A 18 14.20 24.68 31.75
N LEU A 19 15.39 24.50 32.35
CA LEU A 19 16.37 23.50 31.91
C LEU A 19 15.86 22.07 32.07
N VAL A 20 15.23 21.76 33.21
CA VAL A 20 14.67 20.42 33.46
C VAL A 20 13.52 20.12 32.49
N VAL A 21 12.69 21.12 32.16
CA VAL A 21 11.56 20.93 31.24
C VAL A 21 12.03 20.57 29.83
N VAL A 22 13.01 21.29 29.28
CA VAL A 22 13.51 20.97 27.93
C VAL A 22 14.26 19.62 27.91
N ALA A 23 14.89 19.24 29.02
CA ALA A 23 15.49 17.91 29.16
C ALA A 23 14.44 16.79 29.10
N ILE A 24 13.34 16.92 29.83
CA ILE A 24 12.24 15.93 29.80
C ILE A 24 11.57 15.89 28.42
N ILE A 25 11.30 17.04 27.81
CA ILE A 25 10.72 17.10 26.46
C ILE A 25 11.67 16.42 25.45
N GLY A 26 12.98 16.63 25.55
CA GLY A 26 13.97 15.98 24.69
C GLY A 26 13.94 14.45 24.79
N VAL A 27 13.86 13.90 26.02
CA VAL A 27 13.75 12.45 26.24
C VAL A 27 12.45 11.91 25.63
N LEU A 28 11.30 12.52 25.93
CA LEU A 28 10.01 12.09 25.40
C LEU A 28 9.96 12.18 23.87
N ALA A 29 10.48 13.26 23.28
CA ALA A 29 10.51 13.45 21.84
C ALA A 29 11.34 12.38 21.13
N SER A 30 12.47 11.96 21.70
CA SER A 30 13.33 10.92 21.10
C SER A 30 12.64 9.55 21.00
N VAL A 31 11.91 9.14 22.05
CA VAL A 31 11.15 7.88 22.06
C VAL A 31 10.02 7.91 21.04
N VAL A 32 9.28 9.03 20.97
CA VAL A 32 8.18 9.20 20.01
C VAL A 32 8.69 9.11 18.57
N LEU A 33 9.79 9.80 18.26
CA LEU A 33 10.38 9.77 16.92
C LEU A 33 10.82 8.36 16.50
N ALA A 34 11.42 7.58 17.41
CA ALA A 34 11.80 6.20 17.13
C ALA A 34 10.58 5.32 16.77
N SER A 35 9.44 5.51 17.45
CA SER A 35 8.22 4.75 17.18
C SER A 35 7.52 5.12 15.87
N LEU A 36 7.62 6.39 15.46
CA LEU A 36 6.87 6.94 14.33
C LEU A 36 7.22 6.30 12.98
N ASN A 37 8.48 5.92 12.78
CA ASN A 37 8.93 5.30 11.52
C ASN A 37 8.21 3.97 11.26
N SER A 38 8.07 3.14 12.29
CA SER A 38 7.35 1.85 12.18
C SER A 38 5.84 2.05 12.00
N ALA A 39 5.24 3.05 12.66
CA ALA A 39 3.82 3.37 12.50
C ALA A 39 3.50 3.83 11.07
N ARG A 40 4.38 4.64 10.47
CA ARG A 40 4.24 5.09 9.07
C ARG A 40 4.30 3.94 8.07
N ALA A 41 5.23 2.99 8.27
CA ALA A 41 5.31 1.79 7.42
C ALA A 41 4.02 0.96 7.48
N LYS A 42 3.51 0.69 8.69
CA LYS A 42 2.24 -0.03 8.89
C LYS A 42 1.04 0.68 8.25
N ALA A 43 0.98 2.01 8.31
CA ALA A 43 -0.10 2.78 7.70
C ALA A 43 -0.08 2.67 6.16
N ARG A 44 1.12 2.65 5.55
CA ARG A 44 1.26 2.44 4.11
C ARG A 44 0.85 1.03 3.70
N ASP A 45 1.26 0.02 4.46
CA ASP A 45 0.87 -1.37 4.23
C ASP A 45 -0.66 -1.55 4.34
N ALA A 46 -1.31 -0.91 5.32
CA ALA A 46 -2.77 -0.94 5.44
C ALA A 46 -3.48 -0.35 4.21
N ARG A 47 -2.92 0.70 3.60
CA ARG A 47 -3.43 1.27 2.35
C ARG A 47 -3.24 0.30 1.18
N ARG A 48 -2.05 -0.29 1.03
CA ARG A 48 -1.76 -1.30 0.00
C ARG A 48 -2.73 -2.48 0.06
N LEU A 49 -3.09 -2.91 1.28
CA LEU A 49 -4.09 -3.98 1.48
C LEU A 49 -5.49 -3.57 1.01
N GLY A 50 -5.91 -2.32 1.23
CA GLY A 50 -7.18 -1.80 0.73
C GLY A 50 -7.23 -1.75 -0.79
N ASP A 51 -6.14 -1.36 -1.43
CA ASP A 51 -6.02 -1.31 -2.89
C ASP A 51 -6.09 -2.72 -3.49
N ILE A 52 -5.37 -3.70 -2.91
CA ILE A 52 -5.45 -5.12 -3.33
C ILE A 52 -6.87 -5.66 -3.25
N ARG A 53 -7.59 -5.40 -2.15
CA ARG A 53 -8.98 -5.85 -2.00
C ARG A 53 -9.91 -5.27 -3.07
N SER A 54 -9.67 -4.00 -3.43
CA SER A 54 -10.45 -3.34 -4.49
C SER A 54 -10.20 -4.00 -5.84
N ILE A 55 -8.94 -4.31 -6.15
CA ILE A 55 -8.55 -5.00 -7.39
C ILE A 55 -9.12 -6.43 -7.42
N LYS A 56 -9.04 -7.16 -6.29
CA LYS A 56 -9.63 -8.49 -6.15
C LYS A 56 -11.12 -8.49 -6.45
N ASN A 57 -11.89 -7.58 -5.85
CA ASN A 57 -13.33 -7.48 -6.11
C ASN A 57 -13.61 -7.22 -7.59
N ALA A 58 -12.79 -6.38 -8.26
CA ALA A 58 -12.93 -6.12 -9.68
C ALA A 58 -12.67 -7.37 -10.54
N LEU A 59 -11.65 -8.17 -10.16
CA LEU A 59 -11.33 -9.45 -10.79
C LEU A 59 -12.44 -10.48 -10.61
N GLU A 60 -13.05 -10.54 -9.42
CA GLU A 60 -14.19 -11.43 -9.13
C GLU A 60 -15.44 -11.03 -9.92
N LEU A 61 -15.74 -9.74 -10.03
CA LEU A 61 -16.84 -9.25 -10.86
C LEU A 61 -16.62 -9.58 -12.34
N TYR A 62 -15.38 -9.40 -12.82
CA TYR A 62 -15.01 -9.79 -14.18
C TYR A 62 -15.24 -11.30 -14.40
N TYR A 63 -14.82 -12.14 -13.45
CA TYR A 63 -15.02 -13.59 -13.51
C TYR A 63 -16.50 -13.97 -13.55
N ASN A 64 -17.35 -13.30 -12.77
CA ASN A 64 -18.79 -13.56 -12.78
C ASN A 64 -19.43 -13.28 -14.14
N ASP A 65 -18.96 -12.26 -14.86
CA ASP A 65 -19.51 -11.89 -16.17
C ASP A 65 -18.95 -12.74 -17.32
N HIS A 66 -17.68 -13.13 -17.25
CA HIS A 66 -16.97 -13.79 -18.36
C HIS A 66 -16.68 -15.27 -18.14
N GLY A 67 -16.76 -15.76 -16.91
CA GLY A 67 -16.44 -17.15 -16.52
C GLY A 67 -14.93 -17.47 -16.48
N TYR A 68 -14.07 -16.47 -16.63
CA TYR A 68 -12.61 -16.58 -16.56
C TYR A 68 -12.00 -15.27 -16.04
N TYR A 69 -10.76 -15.30 -15.55
CA TYR A 69 -10.04 -14.10 -15.14
C TYR A 69 -9.24 -13.47 -16.30
N PRO A 70 -8.96 -12.15 -16.26
CA PRO A 70 -8.27 -11.45 -17.35
C PRO A 70 -6.76 -11.77 -17.36
N ALA A 71 -6.39 -12.95 -17.87
CA ALA A 71 -5.08 -13.32 -18.42
C ALA A 71 -5.19 -14.72 -19.01
N ARG A 72 -5.03 -14.82 -20.33
CA ARG A 72 -5.03 -16.11 -21.04
C ARG A 72 -3.62 -16.66 -21.29
N SER A 73 -2.60 -15.87 -20.98
CA SER A 73 -1.21 -16.19 -21.31
C SER A 73 -0.52 -16.78 -20.08
N TYR A 74 0.04 -17.97 -20.26
CA TYR A 74 0.73 -18.73 -19.22
C TYR A 74 1.90 -17.95 -18.60
N ASP A 75 1.97 -17.92 -17.26
CA ASP A 75 3.11 -17.45 -16.46
C ASP A 75 3.61 -16.03 -16.82
N THR A 76 2.66 -15.15 -17.13
CA THR A 76 2.94 -13.74 -17.44
C THR A 76 2.57 -12.85 -16.25
N VAL A 77 3.50 -11.97 -15.86
CA VAL A 77 3.29 -10.94 -14.85
C VAL A 77 2.80 -9.66 -15.54
N TYR A 78 1.66 -9.15 -15.11
CA TYR A 78 1.08 -7.89 -15.55
C TYR A 78 1.19 -6.83 -14.46
N TRP A 79 1.68 -5.65 -14.81
CA TRP A 79 1.71 -4.50 -13.92
C TRP A 79 0.37 -3.75 -13.96
N ILE A 80 -0.21 -3.49 -12.80
CA ILE A 80 -1.43 -2.72 -12.61
C ILE A 80 -1.01 -1.25 -12.39
N SER A 81 -0.42 -0.66 -13.42
CA SER A 81 0.05 0.75 -13.42
C SER A 81 0.28 1.26 -14.84
N ASP A 82 0.60 0.34 -15.74
CA ASP A 82 0.97 0.68 -17.09
C ASP A 82 -0.26 0.44 -17.94
N ASN A 83 -0.79 1.46 -18.64
CA ASN A 83 -1.85 1.34 -19.65
C ASN A 83 -1.35 0.53 -20.87
N ASN A 84 -0.70 -0.60 -20.65
CA ASN A 84 0.10 -1.27 -21.65
C ASN A 84 -0.84 -1.80 -22.72
N TYR A 85 -0.92 -1.08 -23.83
CA TYR A 85 -1.77 -1.43 -24.94
C TYR A 85 -1.32 -2.78 -25.50
N ALA A 86 -2.30 -3.64 -25.75
CA ALA A 86 -2.18 -4.95 -26.38
C ALA A 86 -1.11 -4.99 -27.48
N GLY A 87 0.00 -5.68 -27.21
CA GLY A 87 1.05 -5.98 -28.19
C GLY A 87 1.64 -7.39 -28.05
N THR A 88 1.45 -8.04 -26.89
CA THR A 88 1.94 -9.39 -26.60
C THR A 88 0.82 -10.21 -25.97
N THR A 89 0.03 -10.88 -26.82
CA THR A 89 -0.78 -12.10 -26.56
C THR A 89 -1.54 -12.29 -25.23
N GLY A 90 -1.75 -11.27 -24.42
CA GLY A 90 -2.47 -11.31 -23.16
C GLY A 90 -3.02 -9.95 -22.79
N TYR A 91 -4.34 -9.87 -22.62
CA TYR A 91 -5.03 -8.65 -22.25
C TYR A 91 -4.57 -8.23 -20.85
N PRO A 92 -3.99 -7.03 -20.68
CA PRO A 92 -3.63 -6.56 -19.36
C PRO A 92 -4.88 -6.13 -18.59
N PRO A 93 -4.87 -6.22 -17.25
CA PRO A 93 -6.01 -5.91 -16.40
C PRO A 93 -6.48 -4.44 -16.50
N CYS A 94 -5.70 -3.58 -17.14
CA CYS A 94 -5.88 -2.13 -17.24
C CYS A 94 -6.32 -1.63 -18.63
N GLY A 95 -6.69 -2.49 -19.57
CA GLY A 95 -7.11 -2.08 -20.93
C GLY A 95 -8.55 -1.53 -21.01
N THR A 96 -8.80 -0.64 -21.98
CA THR A 96 -10.13 -0.07 -22.32
C THR A 96 -10.87 -0.80 -23.46
N GLY A 97 -10.28 -1.84 -24.08
CA GLY A 97 -10.84 -2.46 -25.30
C GLY A 97 -10.86 -3.99 -25.27
N GLY A 98 -12.03 -4.57 -25.54
CA GLY A 98 -12.30 -6.01 -25.65
C GLY A 98 -12.70 -6.70 -24.32
N ASP A 99 -13.12 -7.97 -24.41
CA ASP A 99 -13.52 -8.88 -23.31
C ASP A 99 -12.35 -9.20 -22.34
N GLY A 100 -11.69 -8.19 -21.74
CA GLY A 100 -10.42 -8.40 -21.02
C GLY A 100 -9.91 -7.31 -20.07
N GLY A 101 -10.59 -6.16 -19.94
CA GLY A 101 -10.15 -5.05 -19.08
C GLY A 101 -10.92 -4.94 -17.77
N LEU A 102 -10.27 -4.55 -16.67
CA LEU A 102 -10.93 -4.30 -15.38
C LEU A 102 -11.50 -2.89 -15.24
N ILE A 103 -11.27 -1.99 -16.20
CA ILE A 103 -11.79 -0.61 -16.14
C ILE A 103 -13.31 -0.53 -15.87
N PRO A 104 -14.16 -1.37 -16.49
CA PRO A 104 -15.60 -1.38 -16.19
C PRO A 104 -15.93 -1.75 -14.73
N TYR A 105 -15.07 -2.55 -14.11
CA TYR A 105 -15.26 -3.08 -12.75
C TYR A 105 -14.53 -2.24 -11.68
N LEU A 106 -13.47 -1.55 -12.08
CA LEU A 106 -12.69 -0.65 -11.26
C LEU A 106 -12.00 0.39 -12.15
N SER A 107 -12.61 1.57 -12.22
CA SER A 107 -12.16 2.69 -13.06
C SER A 107 -10.76 3.20 -12.71
N SER A 108 -10.34 3.05 -11.46
CA SER A 108 -9.03 3.48 -10.99
C SER A 108 -7.92 2.46 -11.23
N THR A 109 -8.21 1.24 -11.71
CA THR A 109 -7.25 0.12 -11.79
C THR A 109 -5.91 0.54 -12.39
N CYS A 110 -5.92 1.29 -13.48
CA CYS A 110 -4.71 1.66 -14.22
C CYS A 110 -3.95 2.85 -13.61
N SER A 111 -4.55 3.52 -12.63
CA SER A 111 -3.97 4.64 -11.90
C SER A 111 -3.69 4.27 -10.43
N LEU A 112 -3.92 3.01 -10.04
CA LEU A 112 -3.60 2.55 -8.70
C LEU A 112 -2.08 2.53 -8.54
N VAL A 113 -1.60 3.44 -7.70
CA VAL A 113 -0.19 3.53 -7.33
C VAL A 113 -0.13 3.53 -5.82
N GLY A 114 0.74 2.68 -5.27
CA GLY A 114 0.93 2.58 -3.83
C GLY A 114 1.47 3.88 -3.20
N PRO A 115 1.47 3.97 -1.87
CA PRO A 115 1.87 5.18 -1.13
C PRO A 115 3.29 5.68 -1.43
N GLN A 116 4.17 4.82 -1.96
CA GLN A 116 5.55 5.18 -2.33
C GLN A 116 5.83 5.08 -3.83
N GLY A 117 4.80 4.97 -4.68
CA GLY A 117 5.02 4.59 -6.08
C GLY A 117 5.02 3.08 -6.30
N ASP A 118 4.54 2.30 -5.32
CA ASP A 118 4.55 0.84 -5.43
C ASP A 118 3.61 0.39 -6.55
N ILE A 119 4.08 -0.58 -7.32
CA ILE A 119 3.34 -1.16 -8.43
C ILE A 119 2.67 -2.45 -7.93
N TYR A 120 1.37 -2.56 -8.21
CA TYR A 120 0.62 -3.79 -8.00
C TYR A 120 0.81 -4.72 -9.20
N PHE A 121 0.92 -6.02 -8.97
CA PHE A 121 1.14 -6.99 -10.04
C PHE A 121 0.09 -8.10 -10.00
N TYR A 122 -0.21 -8.63 -11.18
CA TYR A 122 -1.17 -9.69 -11.39
C TYR A 122 -0.56 -10.74 -12.31
N THR A 123 -0.59 -12.01 -11.93
CA THR A 123 -0.02 -13.12 -12.71
C THR A 123 -1.12 -14.11 -13.06
N GLY A 124 -1.27 -14.41 -14.35
CA GLY A 124 -2.12 -15.49 -14.83
C GLY A 124 -1.37 -16.83 -14.83
N TYR A 125 -1.97 -17.87 -14.26
CA TYR A 125 -1.41 -19.22 -14.25
C TYR A 125 -2.20 -20.18 -15.17
N PRO A 126 -1.53 -21.22 -15.72
CA PRO A 126 -2.19 -22.26 -16.52
C PRO A 126 -3.30 -23.02 -15.78
N ASP A 127 -3.26 -23.03 -14.45
CA ASP A 127 -4.23 -23.69 -13.59
C ASP A 127 -5.56 -22.90 -13.44
N GLY A 128 -5.66 -21.72 -14.07
CA GLY A 128 -6.84 -20.87 -13.99
C GLY A 128 -6.95 -20.05 -12.70
N THR A 129 -5.95 -20.12 -11.81
CA THR A 129 -5.92 -19.37 -10.54
C THR A 129 -4.91 -18.22 -10.64
N PRO A 130 -5.35 -17.00 -10.97
CA PRO A 130 -4.42 -15.89 -10.99
C PRO A 130 -4.00 -15.49 -9.57
N LYS A 131 -2.83 -14.85 -9.50
CA LYS A 131 -2.28 -14.31 -8.26
C LYS A 131 -2.16 -12.80 -8.37
N LEU A 132 -2.65 -12.11 -7.35
CA LEU A 132 -2.54 -10.65 -7.21
C LEU A 132 -1.57 -10.33 -6.09
N GLY A 133 -0.66 -9.37 -6.26
CA GLY A 133 0.28 -9.03 -5.20
C GLY A 133 0.90 -7.63 -5.23
N VAL A 134 1.61 -7.33 -4.14
CA VAL A 134 2.40 -6.09 -3.92
C VAL A 134 3.55 -6.35 -2.95
N TYR A 135 4.55 -5.46 -2.93
CA TYR A 135 5.58 -5.44 -1.90
C TYR A 135 5.10 -4.68 -0.66
N PHE A 136 5.13 -5.34 0.49
CA PHE A 136 4.88 -4.72 1.79
C PHE A 136 6.19 -4.40 2.50
N GLU A 137 6.20 -3.29 3.26
CA GLU A 137 7.39 -2.83 3.98
C GLU A 137 7.58 -3.55 5.32
N THR A 138 6.48 -3.96 5.95
CA THR A 138 6.53 -4.57 7.29
C THR A 138 6.40 -6.09 7.20
N ALA A 139 7.30 -6.82 7.86
CA ALA A 139 7.30 -8.28 7.91
C ALA A 139 5.99 -8.90 8.47
N ALA A 140 5.22 -8.15 9.24
CA ALA A 140 3.91 -8.57 9.75
C ALA A 140 2.88 -8.81 8.63
N TYR A 141 3.02 -8.11 7.51
CA TYR A 141 2.25 -8.35 6.28
C TYR A 141 2.99 -9.28 5.32
N GLN A 142 4.17 -9.77 5.71
CA GLN A 142 5.04 -10.62 4.90
C GLN A 142 4.94 -12.15 5.17
N ILE A 143 3.78 -12.66 5.61
CA ILE A 143 3.65 -14.07 6.02
C ILE A 143 3.24 -15.03 4.88
N THR A 144 4.29 -15.47 4.15
CA THR A 144 4.48 -16.50 3.08
C THR A 144 3.57 -16.61 1.86
N PRO A 145 4.17 -16.68 0.65
CA PRO A 145 3.46 -17.37 -0.43
C PRO A 145 4.45 -18.28 -1.25
N TYR A 146 4.25 -19.62 -1.20
CA TYR A 146 5.03 -20.74 -1.80
C TYR A 146 4.44 -21.19 -3.17
N THR A 147 5.10 -21.42 -4.32
CA THR A 147 6.42 -21.97 -4.69
C THR A 147 6.89 -21.47 -6.06
N TRP A 148 8.20 -21.62 -6.29
CA TRP A 148 8.96 -21.34 -7.51
C TRP A 148 8.62 -22.18 -8.75
N GLY A 149 8.53 -21.46 -9.88
CA GLY A 149 8.86 -21.86 -11.24
C GLY A 149 9.41 -20.60 -11.92
N SER A 150 10.54 -20.69 -12.61
CA SER A 150 11.42 -19.56 -12.95
C SER A 150 10.82 -18.54 -13.91
N VAL A 151 10.49 -17.34 -13.40
CA VAL A 151 10.59 -16.06 -14.10
C VAL A 151 11.53 -15.15 -13.29
N PRO A 152 12.48 -14.41 -13.91
CA PRO A 152 13.43 -13.57 -13.19
C PRO A 152 12.70 -12.44 -12.45
N THR A 153 13.12 -12.16 -11.22
CA THR A 153 12.46 -11.33 -10.19
C THR A 153 12.24 -9.86 -10.57
N PRO A 154 11.33 -9.15 -9.85
CA PRO A 154 11.79 -8.46 -8.65
C PRO A 154 11.11 -8.97 -7.37
N ALA A 155 11.85 -8.92 -6.26
CA ALA A 155 11.47 -8.87 -4.84
C ALA A 155 10.40 -9.83 -4.25
N ALA A 156 10.49 -10.06 -2.95
CA ALA A 156 9.55 -10.85 -2.17
C ALA A 156 8.30 -10.02 -1.86
N GLY A 157 7.23 -10.24 -2.63
CA GLY A 157 5.91 -9.61 -2.44
C GLY A 157 4.86 -10.63 -2.02
N PHE A 158 3.83 -10.18 -1.33
CA PHE A 158 2.72 -11.02 -0.91
C PHE A 158 1.74 -11.19 -2.04
N TYR A 159 1.35 -12.44 -2.32
CA TYR A 159 0.27 -12.72 -3.25
C TYR A 159 -0.98 -13.22 -2.53
N GLU A 160 -2.15 -12.77 -2.99
CA GLU A 160 -3.45 -13.38 -2.70
C GLU A 160 -3.80 -14.30 -3.87
N VAL A 161 -4.07 -15.57 -3.57
CA VAL A 161 -4.57 -16.53 -4.57
C VAL A 161 -6.06 -16.27 -4.77
N LEU A 162 -6.45 -16.04 -6.02
CA LEU A 162 -7.86 -15.89 -6.39
C LEU A 162 -8.40 -17.28 -6.70
N TYR A 163 -9.16 -17.84 -5.75
CA TYR A 163 -9.86 -19.10 -5.94
C TYR A 163 -11.07 -18.89 -6.86
N PRO A 164 -11.44 -19.87 -7.69
CA PRO A 164 -12.76 -19.90 -8.34
C PRO A 164 -13.88 -20.14 -7.32
#